data_AF-A0A2Z6S598-F1
#
_entry.id   AF-A0A2Z6S598-F1
#
_cell.length_a   1.000
_cell.length_b   1.000
_cell.length_c   1.000
_cell.angle_alpha   90.00
_cell.angle_beta   90.00
_cell.angle_gamma   90.00
#
_symmetry.space_group_name_H-M   'P 1'
#
loop_
_entity.id
_entity.type
_entity.pdbx_description
1 polymer ?
#
loop_
_entity_poly.entity_id
_entity_poly.type
_entity_poly.pdbx_seq_one_letter_code
_entity_poly.pdbx_strand_id
1 'polypeptide(L)'
;MGRINSNRERKLKRLESSSIKNKQKKREKDKIINPVKNHQNVPKNSEKKNVNKQEEILSKMESESERSSMISSDEDSTDYSIPKMKKQSKNTTASFAETMNKLLTAPVKQNYQNTPVLSRSKGIERAIDEAKLEYKARKAINMEKKKLASKDRVKGDLATIDYERKLRKIATKGVVQLFNAISKSQKVTNDAVEAAGGETRLTSRETEDVTNMSKETFLDFLKGGK
;
A
#
# COMPACT_ATOMS: atom_id res chain seq x y z
N MET A 1 -5.31 46.89 -27.56
CA MET A 1 -5.21 46.09 -26.32
C MET A 1 -5.26 44.54 -26.52
N GLY A 2 -5.07 43.97 -27.73
CA GLY A 2 -5.30 42.51 -27.95
C GLY A 2 -4.08 41.59 -28.15
N ARG A 3 -2.85 42.12 -28.22
CA ARG A 3 -1.66 41.32 -28.63
C ARG A 3 -0.99 40.51 -27.50
N ILE A 4 -1.22 40.88 -26.25
CA ILE A 4 -0.52 40.32 -25.07
C ILE A 4 -1.05 38.91 -24.71
N ASN A 5 -2.36 38.68 -24.86
CA ASN A 5 -2.98 37.39 -24.54
C ASN A 5 -2.61 36.28 -25.55
N SER A 6 -2.48 36.62 -26.84
CA SER A 6 -2.11 35.66 -27.88
C SER A 6 -0.67 35.11 -27.70
N ASN A 7 0.26 35.93 -27.21
CA ASN A 7 1.64 35.49 -27.00
C ASN A 7 1.77 34.58 -25.76
N ARG A 8 0.96 34.80 -24.72
CA ARG A 8 0.91 33.94 -23.54
C ARG A 8 0.34 32.56 -23.87
N GLU A 9 -0.74 32.50 -24.65
CA GLU A 9 -1.32 31.23 -25.12
C GLU A 9 -0.36 30.44 -26.02
N ARG A 10 0.33 31.11 -26.95
CA ARG A 10 1.34 30.47 -27.79
C ARG A 10 2.51 29.91 -26.97
N LYS A 11 2.93 30.62 -25.92
CA LYS A 11 3.97 30.16 -24.99
C LYS A 11 3.51 28.91 -24.21
N LEU A 12 2.26 28.89 -23.74
CA LEU A 12 1.69 27.73 -23.04
C LEU A 12 1.59 26.50 -23.94
N LYS A 13 1.08 26.63 -25.17
CA LYS A 13 1.04 25.51 -26.16
C LYS A 13 2.43 24.97 -26.50
N ARG A 14 3.45 25.83 -26.54
CA ARG A 14 4.85 25.42 -26.79
C ARG A 14 5.46 24.68 -25.60
N LEU A 15 5.07 25.01 -24.38
CA LEU A 15 5.50 24.30 -23.16
C LEU A 15 4.80 22.95 -23.00
N GLU A 16 3.52 22.84 -23.39
CA GLU A 16 2.80 21.57 -23.39
C GLU A 16 3.38 20.60 -24.42
N SER A 17 3.61 21.07 -25.65
CA SER A 17 4.21 20.25 -26.72
C SER A 17 5.65 19.81 -26.42
N SER A 18 6.46 20.62 -25.74
CA SER A 18 7.81 20.21 -25.30
C SER A 18 7.77 19.18 -24.17
N SER A 19 6.83 19.31 -23.23
CA SER A 19 6.61 18.34 -22.16
C SER A 19 6.17 16.96 -22.70
N ILE A 20 5.27 16.95 -23.69
CA ILE A 20 4.79 15.72 -24.35
C ILE A 20 5.94 15.02 -25.10
N LYS A 21 6.77 15.76 -25.85
CA LYS A 21 7.93 15.19 -26.55
C LYS A 21 8.98 14.62 -25.60
N ASN A 22 9.25 15.28 -24.47
CA ASN A 22 10.19 14.76 -23.47
C ASN A 22 9.68 13.49 -22.77
N LYS A 23 8.36 13.38 -22.54
CA LYS A 23 7.75 12.19 -21.93
C LYS A 23 7.77 10.98 -22.86
N GLN A 24 7.62 11.18 -24.17
CA GLN A 24 7.76 10.11 -25.18
C GLN A 24 9.21 9.64 -25.30
N LYS A 25 10.18 10.57 -25.34
CA LYS A 25 11.61 10.23 -25.42
C LYS A 25 12.12 9.46 -24.19
N LYS A 26 11.56 9.70 -23.01
CA LYS A 26 11.86 8.93 -21.79
C LYS A 26 11.34 7.48 -21.89
N ARG A 27 10.12 7.29 -22.40
CA ARG A 27 9.51 5.97 -22.62
C ARG A 27 10.23 5.12 -23.68
N GLU A 28 10.82 5.73 -24.69
CA GLU A 28 11.65 5.01 -25.67
C GLU A 28 13.01 4.61 -25.10
N LYS A 29 13.66 5.48 -24.30
CA LYS A 29 14.93 5.13 -23.63
C LYS A 29 14.77 3.99 -22.63
N ASP A 30 13.65 3.95 -21.90
CA ASP A 30 13.35 2.89 -20.93
C ASP A 30 13.04 1.53 -21.59
N LYS A 31 12.73 1.49 -22.90
CA LYS A 31 12.51 0.24 -23.65
C LYS A 31 13.79 -0.41 -24.16
N ILE A 32 14.90 0.33 -24.28
CA ILE A 32 16.12 -0.14 -24.95
C ILE A 32 17.13 -0.78 -23.96
N ILE A 33 16.95 -0.64 -22.64
CA ILE A 33 18.01 -0.92 -21.63
C ILE A 33 17.89 -2.29 -20.92
N ASN A 34 16.96 -3.19 -21.28
CA ASN A 34 16.85 -4.50 -20.63
C ASN A 34 17.32 -5.67 -21.54
N PRO A 35 18.60 -6.06 -21.53
CA PRO A 35 19.01 -7.35 -22.06
C PRO A 35 18.74 -8.47 -21.04
N VAL A 36 17.94 -9.45 -21.45
CA VAL A 36 17.70 -10.72 -20.76
C VAL A 36 19.03 -11.49 -20.64
N LYS A 37 19.45 -11.80 -19.41
CA LYS A 37 20.52 -12.78 -19.14
C LYS A 37 19.93 -14.01 -18.47
N ASN A 38 19.88 -15.10 -19.22
CA ASN A 38 19.75 -16.47 -18.71
C ASN A 38 21.03 -16.84 -17.97
N HIS A 39 20.91 -17.40 -16.77
CA HIS A 39 21.86 -18.40 -16.27
C HIS A 39 21.17 -19.35 -15.28
N GLN A 40 21.26 -20.64 -15.60
CA GLN A 40 21.11 -21.75 -14.67
C GLN A 40 22.19 -21.63 -13.58
N ASN A 41 21.84 -21.91 -12.32
CA ASN A 41 22.57 -22.82 -11.44
C ASN A 41 21.90 -22.94 -10.05
N VAL A 42 21.86 -24.19 -9.57
CA VAL A 42 21.41 -24.65 -8.24
C VAL A 42 22.57 -24.46 -7.23
N PRO A 43 22.32 -24.26 -5.92
CA PRO A 43 22.44 -25.38 -4.98
C PRO A 43 21.38 -25.44 -3.83
N LYS A 44 21.15 -26.70 -3.40
CA LYS A 44 20.63 -27.21 -2.10
C LYS A 44 21.44 -26.64 -0.91
N ASN A 45 21.09 -26.63 0.38
CA ASN A 45 19.99 -27.05 1.27
C ASN A 45 20.46 -26.67 2.71
N SER A 46 19.60 -26.18 3.62
CA SER A 46 19.61 -26.57 5.05
C SER A 46 18.59 -25.81 5.92
N GLU A 47 17.85 -26.62 6.69
CA GLU A 47 17.33 -26.41 8.04
C GLU A 47 16.00 -25.66 8.31
N LYS A 48 15.02 -26.53 8.61
CA LYS A 48 13.74 -26.36 9.28
C LYS A 48 13.81 -25.52 10.57
N LYS A 49 12.84 -24.63 10.79
CA LYS A 49 11.95 -24.64 11.98
C LYS A 49 10.56 -24.12 11.62
N ASN A 50 9.57 -24.95 11.90
CA ASN A 50 8.14 -24.73 11.79
C ASN A 50 7.58 -24.81 13.22
N VAL A 51 6.86 -23.80 13.71
CA VAL A 51 5.67 -24.01 14.54
C VAL A 51 4.67 -22.89 14.29
N ASN A 52 3.48 -23.34 13.95
CA ASN A 52 2.22 -22.66 13.67
C ASN A 52 1.41 -22.45 14.97
N LYS A 53 0.67 -21.34 15.11
CA LYS A 53 -0.57 -21.12 15.92
C LYS A 53 -0.72 -19.60 16.12
N GLN A 54 -1.87 -18.95 16.01
CA GLN A 54 -3.24 -19.37 15.81
C GLN A 54 -4.03 -18.11 15.41
N GLU A 55 -5.21 -18.31 14.84
CA GLU A 55 -6.12 -17.29 14.33
C GLU A 55 -6.58 -16.28 15.38
N GLU A 56 -7.10 -15.16 14.85
CA GLU A 56 -7.98 -14.18 15.49
C GLU A 56 -7.28 -13.09 16.33
N ILE A 57 -7.22 -11.87 15.78
CA ILE A 57 -7.59 -10.61 16.43
C ILE A 57 -7.38 -9.45 15.43
N LEU A 58 -8.52 -8.82 15.13
CA LEU A 58 -8.71 -7.39 14.89
C LEU A 58 -7.86 -6.67 13.83
N SER A 59 -8.60 -6.20 12.83
CA SER A 59 -8.67 -4.77 12.49
C SER A 59 -7.96 -3.83 13.49
N LYS A 60 -6.76 -3.34 13.14
CA LYS A 60 -6.27 -1.96 13.33
C LYS A 60 -4.73 -1.97 13.27
N MET A 61 -4.16 -1.73 12.10
CA MET A 61 -2.80 -1.20 11.97
C MET A 61 -2.85 -0.28 10.75
N GLU A 62 -3.34 0.95 10.92
CA GLU A 62 -2.60 2.07 11.49
C GLU A 62 -1.42 2.44 10.59
N SER A 63 -1.63 3.58 9.95
CA SER A 63 -0.73 4.23 9.03
C SER A 63 0.41 4.84 9.85
N GLU A 64 1.48 4.08 10.05
CA GLU A 64 2.76 4.64 10.49
C GLU A 64 3.40 5.37 9.31
N SER A 65 2.90 6.58 9.06
CA SER A 65 3.64 7.60 8.34
C SER A 65 4.21 8.51 9.40
N GLU A 66 5.42 8.19 9.86
CA GLU A 66 6.36 9.08 10.54
C GLU A 66 6.41 10.42 9.80
N ARG A 67 5.53 11.35 10.17
CA ARG A 67 5.59 12.75 9.76
C ARG A 67 6.50 13.43 10.76
N SER A 68 7.79 13.43 10.46
CA SER A 68 8.69 14.45 10.97
C SER A 68 8.15 15.82 10.52
N SER A 69 7.35 16.46 11.37
CA SER A 69 6.98 17.85 11.20
C SER A 69 8.16 18.69 11.64
N MET A 70 9.12 18.85 10.73
CA MET A 70 10.15 19.87 10.84
C MET A 70 9.42 21.21 10.76
N ILE A 71 9.16 21.82 11.92
CA ILE A 71 8.65 23.18 12.00
C ILE A 71 9.75 24.11 11.49
N SER A 72 9.67 24.43 10.20
CA SER A 72 10.43 25.53 9.65
C SER A 72 9.80 26.79 10.21
N SER A 73 10.40 27.31 11.27
CA SER A 73 10.24 28.72 11.66
C SER A 73 10.86 29.55 10.55
N ASP A 74 10.09 29.79 9.50
CA ASP A 74 10.40 30.81 8.51
C ASP A 74 10.06 32.15 9.15
N GLU A 75 11.09 32.75 9.74
CA GLU A 75 11.06 34.06 10.37
C GLU A 75 11.09 35.11 9.25
N ASP A 76 9.91 35.42 8.71
CA ASP A 76 9.74 36.54 7.77
C ASP A 76 9.96 37.86 8.53
N SER A 77 11.21 38.34 8.44
CA SER A 77 11.66 39.61 9.01
C SER A 77 11.07 40.77 8.20
N THR A 78 9.83 41.14 8.51
CA THR A 78 9.31 42.46 8.13
C THR A 78 9.73 43.49 9.18
N ASP A 79 10.59 44.42 8.77
CA ASP A 79 11.03 45.60 9.53
C ASP A 79 9.84 46.53 9.81
N TYR A 80 9.18 46.29 10.94
CA TYR A 80 8.34 47.27 11.62
C TYR A 80 8.67 47.22 13.11
N SER A 81 9.03 48.36 13.67
CA SER A 81 9.35 48.57 15.08
C SER A 81 8.13 48.34 15.97
N ILE A 82 7.82 47.08 16.27
CA ILE A 82 6.83 46.70 17.27
C ILE A 82 7.52 46.69 18.65
N PRO A 83 7.03 47.45 19.65
CA PRO A 83 7.62 47.44 20.97
C PRO A 83 7.58 46.03 21.56
N LYS A 84 8.74 45.53 22.01
CA LYS A 84 8.91 44.20 22.61
C LYS A 84 8.01 44.06 23.83
N MET A 85 6.82 43.47 23.65
CA MET A 85 5.99 43.06 24.78
C MET A 85 6.70 41.91 25.51
N LYS A 86 6.84 42.06 26.84
CA LYS A 86 7.43 41.05 27.72
C LYS A 86 6.70 39.72 27.50
N LYS A 87 7.45 38.68 27.08
CA LYS A 87 6.98 37.30 27.02
C LYS A 87 6.61 36.85 28.43
N GLN A 88 5.34 36.92 28.80
CA GLN A 88 4.84 36.27 30.01
C GLN A 88 4.75 34.77 29.73
N SER A 89 5.87 34.10 29.96
CA SER A 89 5.93 32.67 30.14
C SER A 89 5.27 32.34 31.47
N LYS A 90 4.07 31.77 31.41
CA LYS A 90 3.50 30.73 32.31
C LYS A 90 2.02 30.56 31.96
N ASN A 91 1.69 29.46 31.29
CA ASN A 91 0.32 29.00 31.14
C ASN A 91 -0.17 28.49 32.51
N THR A 92 -0.65 29.40 33.36
CA THR A 92 -1.31 29.03 34.63
C THR A 92 -2.79 28.77 34.39
N THR A 93 -3.41 27.94 35.23
CA THR A 93 -4.86 27.71 35.22
C THR A 93 -5.66 29.00 35.40
N ALA A 94 -5.12 29.98 36.13
CA ALA A 94 -5.70 31.31 36.28
C ALA A 94 -5.73 32.09 34.95
N SER A 95 -4.65 32.05 34.16
CA SER A 95 -4.60 32.66 32.82
C SER A 95 -5.55 31.99 31.83
N PHE A 96 -5.75 30.67 31.95
CA PHE A 96 -6.77 29.95 31.20
C PHE A 96 -8.20 30.37 31.57
N ALA A 97 -8.51 30.50 32.87
CA ALA A 97 -9.83 30.96 33.31
C ALA A 97 -10.12 32.40 32.87
N GLU A 98 -9.12 33.28 32.94
CA GLU A 98 -9.24 34.68 32.52
C GLU A 98 -9.43 34.82 31.00
N THR A 99 -8.73 34.00 30.20
CA THR A 99 -8.95 33.93 28.75
C THR A 99 -10.32 33.35 28.40
N MET A 100 -10.80 32.32 29.10
CA MET A 100 -12.15 31.79 28.91
C MET A 100 -13.24 32.80 29.27
N ASN A 101 -13.10 33.52 30.39
CA ASN A 101 -14.01 34.60 30.75
C ASN A 101 -14.02 35.71 29.68
N LYS A 102 -12.85 36.10 29.15
CA LYS A 102 -12.74 37.07 28.06
C LYS A 102 -13.38 36.59 26.76
N LEU A 103 -13.28 35.29 26.44
CA LEU A 103 -13.92 34.69 25.26
C LEU A 103 -15.45 34.64 25.39
N LEU A 104 -15.97 34.38 26.59
CA LEU A 104 -17.41 34.31 26.85
C LEU A 104 -18.08 35.70 26.93
N THR A 105 -17.35 36.71 27.40
CA THR A 105 -17.85 38.09 27.57
C THR A 105 -17.65 38.96 26.33
N ALA A 106 -16.78 38.59 25.40
CA ALA A 106 -16.55 39.36 24.18
C ALA A 106 -17.75 39.26 23.21
N PRO A 107 -18.26 40.38 22.68
CA PRO A 107 -19.36 40.35 21.73
C PRO A 107 -18.96 39.65 20.42
N VAL A 108 -19.82 38.76 19.93
CA VAL A 108 -19.65 38.07 18.65
C VAL A 108 -20.15 38.98 17.53
N LYS A 109 -19.32 39.21 16.50
CA LYS A 109 -19.75 39.93 15.29
C LYS A 109 -20.73 39.05 14.51
N GLN A 110 -21.75 39.65 13.88
CA GLN A 110 -22.83 38.94 13.17
C GLN A 110 -22.34 37.88 12.15
N ASN A 111 -21.19 38.10 11.51
CA ASN A 111 -20.62 37.16 10.53
C ASN A 111 -20.08 35.86 11.16
N TYR A 112 -19.90 35.80 12.49
CA TYR A 112 -19.30 34.67 13.21
C TYR A 112 -20.27 33.97 14.17
N GLN A 113 -21.57 34.28 14.09
CA GLN A 113 -22.58 33.71 15.00
C GLN A 113 -22.71 32.19 14.89
N ASN A 114 -22.39 31.63 13.72
CA ASN A 114 -22.51 30.19 13.43
C ASN A 114 -21.15 29.47 13.39
N THR A 115 -20.06 30.13 13.79
CA THR A 115 -18.71 29.54 13.82
C THR A 115 -18.28 29.22 15.24
N PRO A 116 -17.63 28.07 15.50
CA PRO A 116 -17.16 27.72 16.85
C PRO A 116 -16.15 28.76 17.37
N VAL A 117 -16.24 29.09 18.66
CA VAL A 117 -15.53 30.22 19.30
C VAL A 117 -14.00 30.16 19.13
N LEU A 118 -13.43 28.97 18.98
CA LEU A 118 -11.99 28.74 18.81
C LEU A 118 -11.51 28.75 17.34
N SER A 119 -12.40 28.79 16.34
CA SER A 119 -12.00 28.90 14.93
C SER A 119 -11.72 30.34 14.48
N ARG A 120 -11.79 31.32 15.39
CA ARG A 120 -11.55 32.75 15.09
C ARG A 120 -10.10 33.03 14.66
N SER A 121 -9.17 32.14 14.98
CA SER A 121 -7.81 32.22 14.45
C SER A 121 -7.81 31.78 12.98
N LYS A 122 -7.60 32.75 12.08
CA LYS A 122 -7.60 32.53 10.63
C LYS A 122 -6.66 31.41 10.17
N GLY A 123 -5.58 31.13 10.92
CA GLY A 123 -4.67 30.03 10.64
C GLY A 123 -5.29 28.65 10.88
N ILE A 124 -6.04 28.47 11.97
CA ILE A 124 -6.67 27.19 12.30
C ILE A 124 -7.83 26.91 11.35
N GLU A 125 -8.63 27.92 11.00
CA GLU A 125 -9.71 27.80 10.01
C GLU A 125 -9.17 27.34 8.65
N ARG A 126 -8.12 28.01 8.14
CA ARG A 126 -7.45 27.64 6.89
C ARG A 126 -6.89 26.22 6.93
N ALA A 127 -6.25 25.82 8.03
CA ALA A 127 -5.70 24.48 8.18
C ALA A 127 -6.79 23.40 8.19
N ILE A 128 -7.94 23.66 8.83
CA ILE A 128 -9.09 22.73 8.83
C ILE A 128 -9.68 22.60 7.43
N ASP A 129 -9.83 23.71 6.72
CA ASP A 129 -10.39 23.69 5.37
C ASP A 129 -9.43 23.05 4.36
N GLU A 130 -8.13 23.32 4.48
CA GLU A 130 -7.09 22.65 3.71
C GLU A 130 -7.09 21.13 3.98
N ALA A 131 -7.17 20.70 5.25
CA ALA A 131 -7.26 19.29 5.61
C ALA A 131 -8.53 18.62 5.03
N LYS A 132 -9.67 19.31 5.04
CA LYS A 132 -10.92 18.81 4.42
C LYS A 132 -10.77 18.69 2.90
N LEU A 133 -10.13 19.66 2.24
CA LEU A 133 -9.87 19.63 0.81
C LEU A 133 -8.87 18.52 0.44
N GLU A 134 -7.79 18.39 1.21
CA GLU A 134 -6.80 17.32 1.03
C GLU A 134 -7.45 15.94 1.21
N TYR A 135 -8.31 15.76 2.21
CA TYR A 135 -9.05 14.51 2.41
C TYR A 135 -9.94 14.17 1.20
N LYS A 136 -10.69 15.15 0.68
CA LYS A 136 -11.52 14.96 -0.52
C LYS A 136 -10.68 14.61 -1.74
N ALA A 137 -9.56 15.29 -1.96
CA ALA A 137 -8.64 15.02 -3.05
C ALA A 137 -8.02 13.61 -2.95
N ARG A 138 -7.52 13.22 -1.77
CA ARG A 138 -7.01 11.87 -1.50
C ARG A 138 -8.07 10.80 -1.73
N LYS A 139 -9.31 11.04 -1.30
CA LYS A 139 -10.43 10.13 -1.51
C LYS A 139 -10.73 9.97 -3.01
N ALA A 140 -10.73 11.06 -3.78
CA ALA A 140 -10.95 11.02 -5.22
C ALA A 140 -9.85 10.22 -5.94
N ILE A 141 -8.58 10.47 -5.63
CA ILE A 141 -7.43 9.72 -6.17
C ILE A 141 -7.54 8.23 -5.83
N ASN A 142 -7.89 7.89 -4.59
CA ASN A 142 -8.05 6.49 -4.19
C ASN A 142 -9.22 5.82 -4.91
N MET A 143 -10.32 6.53 -5.15
CA MET A 143 -11.43 6.01 -5.95
C MET A 143 -11.01 5.77 -7.40
N GLU A 144 -10.25 6.69 -8.01
CA GLU A 144 -9.74 6.51 -9.37
C GLU A 144 -8.77 5.33 -9.47
N LYS A 145 -7.83 5.21 -8.54
CA LYS A 145 -6.93 4.05 -8.43
C LYS A 145 -7.70 2.74 -8.31
N LYS A 146 -8.73 2.70 -7.46
CA LYS A 146 -9.62 1.54 -7.33
C LYS A 146 -10.37 1.24 -8.61
N LYS A 147 -10.89 2.27 -9.31
CA LYS A 147 -11.58 2.11 -10.60
C LYS A 147 -10.67 1.52 -11.66
N LEU A 148 -9.43 2.02 -11.78
CA LEU A 148 -8.41 1.50 -12.69
C LEU A 148 -8.07 0.04 -12.39
N ALA A 149 -7.86 -0.30 -11.11
CA ALA A 149 -7.58 -1.67 -10.69
C ALA A 149 -8.78 -2.62 -10.89
N SER A 150 -10.01 -2.10 -10.85
CA SER A 150 -11.23 -2.90 -11.04
C SER A 150 -11.72 -2.96 -12.49
N LYS A 151 -11.04 -2.31 -13.44
CA LYS A 151 -11.52 -2.15 -14.82
C LYS A 151 -11.82 -3.49 -15.50
N ASP A 152 -10.96 -4.49 -15.25
CA ASP A 152 -11.06 -5.81 -15.90
C ASP A 152 -11.72 -6.86 -14.97
N ARG A 153 -12.17 -6.45 -13.77
CA ARG A 153 -12.77 -7.35 -12.78
C ARG A 153 -14.30 -7.27 -12.83
N VAL A 154 -14.94 -8.36 -13.24
CA VAL A 154 -16.39 -8.54 -13.06
C VAL A 154 -16.69 -8.69 -11.57
N LYS A 155 -17.51 -7.80 -11.01
CA LYS A 155 -18.00 -7.94 -9.64
C LYS A 155 -19.10 -9.01 -9.63
N GLY A 156 -18.95 -10.01 -8.77
CA GLY A 156 -20.02 -10.99 -8.54
C GLY A 156 -21.26 -10.30 -8.00
N ASP A 157 -22.42 -10.68 -8.54
CA ASP A 157 -23.73 -10.23 -8.08
C ASP A 157 -24.23 -11.12 -6.94
N LEU A 158 -25.09 -10.58 -6.06
CA LEU A 158 -25.63 -11.26 -4.88
C LEU A 158 -26.28 -12.61 -5.24
N ALA A 159 -26.94 -12.69 -6.39
CA ALA A 159 -27.56 -13.93 -6.89
C ALA A 159 -26.55 -15.03 -7.27
N THR A 160 -25.31 -14.66 -7.62
CA THR A 160 -24.25 -15.59 -8.06
C THR A 160 -23.30 -16.03 -6.96
N ILE A 161 -23.42 -15.47 -5.75
CA ILE A 161 -22.49 -15.70 -4.63
C ILE A 161 -22.43 -17.19 -4.24
N ASP A 162 -23.58 -17.87 -4.22
CA ASP A 162 -23.62 -19.28 -3.83
C ASP A 162 -22.93 -20.19 -4.85
N TYR A 163 -23.11 -19.89 -6.14
CA TYR A 163 -22.42 -20.60 -7.22
C TYR A 163 -20.91 -20.34 -7.17
N GLU A 164 -20.49 -19.08 -6.98
CA GLU A 164 -19.08 -18.73 -6.81
C GLU A 164 -18.45 -19.42 -5.59
N ARG A 165 -19.17 -19.46 -4.45
CA ARG A 165 -18.72 -20.16 -3.24
C ARG A 165 -18.56 -21.66 -3.49
N LYS A 166 -19.43 -22.28 -4.28
CA LYS A 166 -19.29 -23.68 -4.71
C LYS A 166 -18.05 -23.88 -5.57
N LEU A 167 -17.80 -23.01 -6.55
CA LEU A 167 -16.59 -23.07 -7.39
C LEU A 167 -15.31 -22.90 -6.56
N ARG A 168 -15.30 -21.97 -5.60
CA ARG A 168 -14.17 -21.79 -4.67
C ARG A 168 -13.91 -23.04 -3.83
N LYS A 169 -14.97 -23.71 -3.35
CA LYS A 169 -14.86 -24.98 -2.63
C LYS A 169 -14.32 -26.10 -3.52
N ILE A 170 -14.72 -26.17 -4.79
CA ILE A 170 -14.19 -27.17 -5.73
C ILE A 170 -12.70 -26.92 -6.01
N ALA A 171 -12.32 -25.67 -6.26
CA ALA A 171 -10.92 -25.30 -6.50
C ALA A 171 -10.03 -25.59 -5.28
N THR A 172 -10.49 -25.22 -4.07
CA THR A 172 -9.76 -25.51 -2.82
C THR A 172 -9.66 -27.02 -2.56
N LYS A 173 -10.71 -27.80 -2.81
CA LYS A 173 -10.65 -29.27 -2.76
C LYS A 173 -9.58 -29.83 -3.71
N GLY A 174 -9.50 -29.32 -4.94
CA GLY A 174 -8.45 -29.72 -5.90
C GLY A 174 -7.04 -29.40 -5.41
N VAL A 175 -6.81 -28.19 -4.90
CA VAL A 175 -5.51 -27.79 -4.33
C VAL A 175 -5.12 -28.66 -3.14
N VAL A 176 -6.06 -28.93 -2.23
CA VAL A 176 -5.83 -29.79 -1.06
C VAL A 176 -5.56 -31.24 -1.48
N GLN A 177 -6.24 -31.76 -2.51
CA GLN A 177 -5.99 -33.09 -3.03
C GLN A 177 -4.58 -33.22 -3.62
N LEU A 178 -4.13 -32.22 -4.39
CA LEU A 178 -2.77 -32.18 -4.91
C LEU A 178 -1.74 -32.10 -3.78
N PHE A 179 -1.95 -31.21 -2.80
CA PHE A 179 -1.04 -31.05 -1.66
C PHE A 179 -0.93 -32.35 -0.85
N ASN A 180 -2.06 -33.02 -0.60
CA ASN A 180 -2.09 -34.28 0.12
C ASN A 180 -1.42 -35.41 -0.68
N ALA A 181 -1.60 -35.46 -2.00
CA ALA A 181 -0.92 -36.42 -2.86
C ALA A 181 0.60 -36.21 -2.89
N ILE A 182 1.07 -34.95 -2.99
CA ILE A 182 2.51 -34.61 -2.91
C ILE A 182 3.07 -35.00 -1.54
N SER A 183 2.34 -34.67 -0.47
CA SER A 183 2.77 -34.98 0.89
C SER A 183 2.87 -36.49 1.12
N LYS A 184 1.96 -37.27 0.56
CA LYS A 184 1.99 -38.74 0.63
C LYS A 184 3.14 -39.32 -0.19
N SER A 185 3.34 -38.87 -1.44
CA SER A 185 4.43 -39.38 -2.28
C SER A 185 5.79 -39.10 -1.64
N GLN A 186 6.01 -37.89 -1.14
CA GLN A 186 7.25 -37.52 -0.45
C GLN A 186 7.49 -38.35 0.81
N LYS A 187 6.44 -38.61 1.61
CA LYS A 187 6.56 -39.47 2.80
C LYS A 187 6.94 -40.89 2.41
N VAL A 188 6.22 -41.50 1.46
CA VAL A 188 6.52 -42.86 0.99
C VAL A 188 7.95 -42.97 0.43
N THR A 189 8.42 -41.96 -0.33
CA THR A 189 9.80 -41.97 -0.81
C THR A 189 10.82 -41.79 0.30
N ASN A 190 10.55 -40.92 1.29
CA ASN A 190 11.45 -40.75 2.42
C ASN A 190 11.50 -42.02 3.28
N ASP A 191 10.35 -42.63 3.58
CA ASP A 191 10.25 -43.89 4.34
C ASP A 191 10.99 -45.02 3.61
N ALA A 192 10.88 -45.10 2.27
CA ALA A 192 11.61 -46.06 1.46
C ALA A 192 13.14 -45.82 1.45
N VAL A 193 13.57 -44.55 1.43
CA VAL A 193 14.99 -44.17 1.51
C VAL A 193 15.56 -44.44 2.91
N GLU A 194 14.78 -44.19 3.96
CA GLU A 194 15.15 -44.49 5.35
C GLU A 194 15.24 -46.01 5.57
N ALA A 195 14.28 -46.79 5.06
CA ALA A 195 14.30 -48.26 5.12
C ALA A 195 15.47 -48.88 4.32
N ALA A 196 15.91 -48.23 3.25
CA ALA A 196 17.07 -48.64 2.46
C ALA A 196 18.43 -48.27 3.08
N GLY A 197 18.47 -47.72 4.30
CA GLY A 197 19.71 -47.45 5.03
C GLY A 197 20.22 -46.01 5.00
N GLY A 198 19.43 -45.05 4.50
CA GLY A 198 19.72 -43.62 4.54
C GLY A 198 20.78 -43.16 3.54
N GLU A 199 20.38 -42.25 2.63
CA GLU A 199 21.20 -41.44 1.70
C GLU A 199 22.60 -41.98 1.33
N THR A 200 22.72 -43.25 0.96
CA THR A 200 23.93 -43.76 0.32
C THR A 200 24.06 -43.03 -1.01
N ARG A 201 25.04 -42.12 -1.07
CA ARG A 201 25.39 -41.23 -2.20
C ARG A 201 24.93 -41.77 -3.56
N LEU A 202 23.69 -41.41 -3.93
CA LEU A 202 23.11 -41.76 -5.21
C LEU A 202 23.94 -41.08 -6.30
N THR A 203 24.36 -41.84 -7.30
CA THR A 203 24.95 -41.30 -8.53
C THR A 203 23.94 -40.42 -9.26
N SER A 204 24.38 -39.50 -10.12
CA SER A 204 23.48 -38.59 -10.84
C SER A 204 22.35 -39.34 -11.57
N ARG A 205 22.63 -40.52 -12.12
CA ARG A 205 21.63 -41.36 -12.80
C ARG A 205 20.59 -41.93 -11.83
N GLU A 206 21.01 -42.44 -10.69
CA GLU A 206 20.11 -42.96 -9.67
C GLU A 206 19.24 -41.85 -9.06
N THR A 207 19.76 -40.63 -8.95
CA THR A 207 18.94 -39.49 -8.51
C THR A 207 17.84 -39.15 -9.52
N GLU A 208 18.12 -39.21 -10.82
CA GLU A 208 17.12 -39.01 -11.87
C GLU A 208 16.05 -40.09 -11.81
N ASP A 209 16.45 -41.35 -11.66
CA ASP A 209 15.53 -42.49 -11.55
C ASP A 209 14.64 -42.39 -10.30
N VAL A 210 15.19 -42.04 -9.13
CA VAL A 210 14.39 -41.77 -7.92
C VAL A 210 13.44 -40.58 -8.11
N THR A 211 13.85 -39.55 -8.84
CA THR A 211 12.95 -38.43 -9.17
C THR A 211 11.84 -38.84 -10.14
N ASN A 212 12.09 -39.78 -11.05
CA ASN A 212 11.08 -40.29 -11.96
C ASN A 212 10.10 -41.21 -11.23
N MET A 213 10.59 -42.10 -10.35
CA MET A 213 9.75 -42.96 -9.50
C MET A 213 8.89 -42.13 -8.53
N SER A 214 9.43 -41.05 -7.96
CA SER A 214 8.64 -40.12 -7.10
C SER A 214 7.55 -39.35 -7.86
N LYS A 215 7.76 -39.06 -9.16
CA LYS A 215 6.73 -38.44 -10.02
C LYS A 215 5.65 -39.46 -10.42
N GLU A 216 6.03 -40.68 -10.75
CA GLU A 216 5.10 -41.74 -11.11
C GLU A 216 4.21 -42.16 -9.94
N THR A 217 4.79 -42.34 -8.74
CA THR A 217 4.03 -42.61 -7.50
C THR A 217 3.08 -41.46 -7.14
N PHE A 218 3.47 -40.21 -7.38
CA PHE A 218 2.58 -39.06 -7.23
C PHE A 218 1.39 -39.11 -8.20
N LEU A 219 1.65 -39.44 -9.48
CA LEU A 219 0.58 -39.58 -10.48
C LEU A 219 -0.33 -40.77 -10.19
N ASP A 220 0.20 -41.84 -9.60
CA ASP A 220 -0.59 -43.00 -9.18
C ASP A 220 -1.54 -42.64 -8.03
N PHE A 221 -1.09 -41.90 -7.02
CA PHE A 221 -1.96 -41.38 -5.95
C PHE A 221 -3.04 -40.40 -6.46
N LEU A 222 -2.80 -39.73 -7.59
CA LEU A 222 -3.79 -38.87 -8.25
C LEU A 222 -4.82 -39.67 -9.06
N LYS A 223 -4.38 -40.71 -9.77
CA LYS A 223 -5.22 -41.58 -10.61
C LYS A 223 -6.04 -42.56 -9.78
N GLY A 224 -5.50 -43.03 -8.65
CA GLY A 224 -6.16 -43.93 -7.71
C GLY A 224 -7.25 -43.28 -6.85
N GLY A 225 -7.67 -42.05 -7.17
CA GLY A 225 -8.73 -41.32 -6.47
C GLY A 225 -10.12 -41.90 -6.69
N LYS A 226 -10.40 -43.03 -6.04
CA LYS A 226 -11.74 -43.45 -5.63
C LYS A 226 -11.80 -43.49 -4.11
#